data_AF-A0A6V8LW79-F1
#
_entry.id   AF-A0A6V8LW79-F1
#
_cell.length_a   1.000
_cell.length_b   1.000
_cell.length_c   1.000
_cell.angle_alpha   90.00
_cell.angle_beta   90.00
_cell.angle_gamma   90.00
#
_symmetry.space_group_name_H-M   'P 1'
#
loop_
_entity.id
_entity.type
_entity.pdbx_description
1 polymer ?
#
loop_
_entity_poly.entity_id
_entity_poly.type
_entity_poly.pdbx_seq_one_letter_code
_entity_poly.pdbx_strand_id
1 'polypeptide(L)'
;MLQEWYWALSASVLDQAKPLGYARDAARYRGIWTRNAEAWRGHLEACRAFILRSARSAAGHGVAVVAGSGWCLDVPLEELSRLFVNVVLVDVAHPLEVRRRAARLGNVRLLHADLTGSLSAVLESLKSGVRLPNRFVPVDPLPGVSPDITISANALARLPLLPMERLWTAGRHSEGELEAFARNAMQAHLDWLESRPGVRCLLTELAWLGVADNETMMSDPLHGVASPAPQERWEWSYAPRPEAHPLRDVVHVIGATVF
;
A
#
# COMPACT_ATOMS: atom_id res chain seq x y z
N MET A 1 9.85 18.61 -7.59
CA MET A 1 10.63 18.35 -8.83
C MET A 1 12.01 17.73 -8.59
N LEU A 2 13.12 18.46 -8.37
CA LEU A 2 14.48 17.83 -8.31
C LEU A 2 14.62 16.71 -7.27
N GLN A 3 14.04 16.90 -6.08
CA GLN A 3 14.08 15.91 -5.00
C GLN A 3 13.25 14.65 -5.32
N GLU A 4 12.10 14.80 -5.97
CA GLU A 4 11.27 13.67 -6.43
C GLU A 4 11.97 12.88 -7.53
N TRP A 5 12.70 13.55 -8.43
CA TRP A 5 13.57 12.87 -9.41
C TRP A 5 14.66 12.05 -8.72
N TYR A 6 15.33 12.62 -7.72
CA TYR A 6 16.32 11.88 -6.93
C TYR A 6 15.72 10.65 -6.26
N TRP A 7 14.55 10.78 -5.60
CA TRP A 7 13.87 9.64 -4.97
C TRP A 7 13.46 8.57 -5.99
N ALA A 8 12.92 8.97 -7.14
CA ALA A 8 12.53 8.03 -8.19
C ALA A 8 13.75 7.27 -8.75
N LEU A 9 14.87 7.96 -8.98
CA LEU A 9 16.09 7.35 -9.54
C LEU A 9 16.83 6.46 -8.53
N SER A 10 16.69 6.73 -7.23
CA SER A 10 17.37 5.99 -6.18
C SER A 10 16.57 4.81 -5.61
N ALA A 11 15.28 4.73 -5.91
CA ALA A 11 14.44 3.60 -5.52
C ALA A 11 14.87 2.30 -6.22
N SER A 12 14.97 1.21 -5.47
CA SER A 12 15.14 -0.12 -6.05
C SER A 12 13.76 -0.69 -6.36
N VAL A 13 13.47 -0.99 -7.62
CA VAL A 13 12.12 -1.36 -8.08
C VAL A 13 12.15 -2.70 -8.81
N LEU A 14 11.12 -3.52 -8.55
CA LEU A 14 10.88 -4.78 -9.25
C LEU A 14 10.77 -4.54 -10.77
N ASP A 15 11.37 -5.40 -11.59
CA ASP A 15 11.49 -5.15 -13.04
C ASP A 15 10.14 -4.93 -13.74
N GLN A 16 9.12 -5.67 -13.34
CA GLN A 16 7.76 -5.57 -13.88
C GLN A 16 7.06 -4.25 -13.47
N ALA A 17 7.48 -3.65 -12.36
CA ALA A 17 6.92 -2.40 -11.85
C ALA A 17 7.58 -1.15 -12.48
N LYS A 18 8.81 -1.27 -13.00
CA LYS A 18 9.53 -0.16 -13.68
C LYS A 18 8.73 0.49 -14.82
N PRO A 19 8.27 -0.25 -15.85
CA PRO A 19 7.54 0.36 -16.97
C PRO A 19 6.18 0.96 -16.59
N LEU A 20 5.59 0.55 -15.47
CA LEU A 20 4.32 1.10 -14.98
C LEU A 20 4.51 2.44 -14.24
N GLY A 21 5.73 2.74 -13.80
CA GLY A 21 6.09 4.02 -13.19
C GLY A 21 6.04 4.04 -11.65
N TYR A 22 6.11 2.87 -10.99
CA TYR A 22 6.06 2.79 -9.52
C TYR A 22 7.13 3.62 -8.81
N ALA A 23 8.32 3.78 -9.40
CA ALA A 23 9.36 4.66 -8.86
C ALA A 23 8.90 6.12 -8.73
N ARG A 24 8.19 6.62 -9.75
CA ARG A 24 7.66 7.99 -9.78
C ARG A 24 6.47 8.14 -8.84
N ASP A 25 5.60 7.15 -8.78
CA ASP A 25 4.46 7.15 -7.84
C ASP A 25 4.95 7.16 -6.38
N ALA A 26 5.94 6.34 -6.03
CA ALA A 26 6.57 6.36 -4.72
C ALA A 26 7.20 7.72 -4.41
N ALA A 27 7.93 8.33 -5.35
CA ALA A 27 8.51 9.66 -5.16
C ALA A 27 7.43 10.75 -4.98
N ARG A 28 6.32 10.68 -5.73
CA ARG A 28 5.18 11.60 -5.59
C ARG A 28 4.55 11.48 -4.21
N TYR A 29 4.29 10.26 -3.73
CA TYR A 29 3.74 10.00 -2.39
C TYR A 29 4.61 10.65 -1.31
N ARG A 30 5.94 10.50 -1.42
CA ARG A 30 6.92 11.15 -0.53
C ARG A 30 6.90 12.67 -0.63
N GLY A 31 6.74 13.21 -1.84
CA GLY A 31 6.61 14.65 -2.07
C GLY A 31 5.40 15.24 -1.36
N ILE A 32 4.23 14.62 -1.51
CA ILE A 32 2.99 15.04 -0.85
C ILE A 32 3.18 15.03 0.66
N TRP A 33 3.70 13.94 1.23
CA TRP A 33 4.00 13.87 2.65
C TRP A 33 4.96 14.97 3.10
N THR A 34 6.03 15.23 2.35
CA THR A 34 7.05 16.23 2.75
C THR A 34 6.43 17.63 2.88
N ARG A 35 5.50 17.97 1.99
CA ARG A 35 4.80 19.27 2.02
C ARG A 35 3.68 19.33 3.07
N ASN A 36 3.14 18.17 3.45
CA ASN A 36 1.97 18.05 4.33
C ASN A 36 2.26 17.26 5.62
N ALA A 37 3.52 17.24 6.06
CA ALA A 37 3.97 16.36 7.14
C ALA A 37 3.20 16.58 8.45
N GLU A 38 2.86 17.83 8.77
CA GLU A 38 2.05 18.19 9.94
C GLU A 38 0.63 17.63 9.83
N ALA A 39 -0.02 17.78 8.67
CA ALA A 39 -1.36 17.25 8.41
C ALA A 39 -1.40 15.71 8.46
N TRP A 40 -0.29 15.05 8.14
CA TRP A 40 -0.19 13.58 8.20
C TRP A 40 0.12 13.06 9.60
N ARG A 41 0.57 13.89 10.55
CA ARG A 41 1.07 13.44 11.86
C ARG A 41 0.06 12.52 12.58
N GLY A 42 -1.19 12.96 12.71
CA GLY A 42 -2.22 12.19 13.40
C GLY A 42 -2.50 10.83 12.75
N HIS A 43 -2.51 10.78 11.41
CA HIS A 43 -2.66 9.52 10.67
C HIS A 43 -1.47 8.57 10.90
N LEU A 44 -0.23 9.08 10.81
CA LEU A 44 0.97 8.26 11.01
C LEU A 44 1.06 7.74 12.45
N GLU A 45 0.70 8.56 13.43
CA GLU A 45 0.63 8.15 14.85
C GLU A 45 -0.42 7.06 15.06
N ALA A 46 -1.63 7.23 14.52
CA ALA A 46 -2.70 6.24 14.60
C ALA A 46 -2.30 4.90 13.95
N CYS A 47 -1.75 4.93 12.73
CA CYS A 47 -1.25 3.74 12.04
C CYS A 47 -0.19 3.00 12.87
N ARG A 48 0.85 3.71 13.32
CA ARG A 48 1.95 3.11 14.10
C ARG A 48 1.44 2.53 15.42
N ALA A 49 0.55 3.26 16.12
CA ALA A 49 -0.01 2.79 17.38
C ALA A 49 -0.85 1.52 17.18
N PHE A 50 -1.69 1.47 16.15
CA PHE A 50 -2.50 0.30 15.83
C PHE A 50 -1.61 -0.90 15.46
N ILE A 51 -0.64 -0.71 14.55
CA ILE A 51 0.31 -1.75 14.15
C ILE A 51 1.05 -2.32 15.38
N LEU A 52 1.49 -1.47 16.31
CA LEU A 52 2.18 -1.94 17.51
C LEU A 52 1.28 -2.70 18.48
N ARG A 53 0.01 -2.31 18.62
CA ARG A 53 -0.95 -3.08 19.42
C ARG A 53 -1.18 -4.46 18.81
N SER A 54 -1.42 -4.54 17.51
CA SER A 54 -1.58 -5.80 16.78
C SER A 54 -0.32 -6.67 16.84
N ALA A 55 0.86 -6.08 16.69
CA ALA A 55 2.14 -6.77 16.82
C ALA A 55 2.31 -7.43 18.20
N ARG A 56 1.95 -6.70 19.27
CA ARG A 56 2.08 -7.20 20.65
C ARG A 56 1.05 -8.27 21.01
N SER A 57 -0.05 -8.39 20.26
CA SER A 57 -1.03 -9.47 20.47
C SER A 57 -0.62 -10.80 19.83
N ALA A 58 0.47 -10.83 19.06
CA ALA A 58 1.01 -12.07 18.51
C ALA A 58 1.54 -12.97 19.64
N ALA A 59 1.19 -14.26 19.59
CA ALA A 59 1.63 -15.23 20.59
C ALA A 59 3.16 -15.42 20.56
N GLY A 60 3.75 -15.32 19.37
CA GLY A 60 5.19 -15.37 19.13
C GLY A 60 5.72 -14.05 18.57
N HIS A 61 7.04 -13.92 18.59
CA HIS A 61 7.78 -12.74 18.16
C HIS A 61 8.96 -13.14 17.25
N GLY A 62 8.79 -14.19 16.46
CA GLY A 62 9.77 -14.69 15.51
C GLY A 62 9.80 -13.85 14.24
N VAL A 63 8.68 -13.76 13.52
CA VAL A 63 8.64 -13.12 12.19
C VAL A 63 7.43 -12.20 12.01
N ALA A 64 7.70 -10.95 11.65
CA ALA A 64 6.69 -10.00 11.19
C ALA A 64 6.83 -9.72 9.69
N VAL A 65 5.72 -9.75 8.96
CA VAL A 65 5.64 -9.39 7.54
C VAL A 65 4.87 -8.08 7.39
N VAL A 66 5.41 -7.14 6.61
CA VAL A 66 4.74 -5.88 6.26
C VAL A 66 4.57 -5.81 4.74
N ALA A 67 3.35 -6.07 4.28
CA ALA A 67 2.93 -5.94 2.88
C ALA A 67 2.53 -4.50 2.55
N GLY A 68 3.15 -3.95 1.51
CA GLY A 68 2.98 -2.56 1.09
C GLY A 68 3.84 -1.61 1.92
N SER A 69 5.06 -2.02 2.24
CA SER A 69 5.92 -1.29 3.18
C SER A 69 6.33 0.13 2.72
N GLY A 70 6.32 0.39 1.41
CA GLY A 70 6.56 1.70 0.79
C GLY A 70 7.72 2.48 1.42
N TRP A 71 7.42 3.69 1.89
CA TRP A 71 8.39 4.56 2.58
C TRP A 71 8.53 4.27 4.08
N CYS A 72 7.78 3.30 4.62
CA CYS A 72 7.69 3.01 6.05
C CYS A 72 7.40 4.28 6.89
N LEU A 73 6.47 5.11 6.42
CA LEU A 73 6.04 6.33 7.12
C LEU A 73 5.07 5.99 8.24
N ASP A 74 4.09 5.16 7.93
CA ASP A 74 3.04 4.63 8.79
C ASP A 74 3.48 3.33 9.51
N VAL A 75 4.57 2.72 9.08
CA VAL A 75 5.15 1.51 9.69
C VAL A 75 6.16 1.86 10.80
N PRO A 76 5.96 1.39 12.05
CA PRO A 76 6.87 1.60 13.19
C PRO A 76 8.06 0.63 13.12
N LEU A 77 8.95 0.86 12.15
CA LEU A 77 9.97 -0.12 11.75
C LEU A 77 10.99 -0.46 12.86
N GLU A 78 11.49 0.53 13.61
CA GLU A 78 12.45 0.27 14.70
C GLU A 78 11.79 -0.53 15.82
N GLU A 79 10.55 -0.21 16.16
CA GLU A 79 9.81 -0.92 17.19
C GLU A 79 9.51 -2.35 16.77
N LEU A 80 9.09 -2.58 15.52
CA LEU A 80 8.92 -3.94 14.99
C LEU A 80 10.24 -4.71 14.97
N SER A 81 11.35 -4.07 14.59
CA SER A 81 12.69 -4.67 14.61
C SER A 81 13.14 -5.07 16.02
N ARG A 82 12.76 -4.32 17.06
CA ARG A 82 13.02 -4.69 18.45
C ARG A 82 12.08 -5.79 18.96
N LEU A 83 10.85 -5.82 18.46
CA LEU A 83 9.84 -6.80 18.88
C LEU A 83 10.08 -8.17 18.25
N PHE A 84 10.47 -8.26 16.98
CA PHE A 84 10.57 -9.52 16.25
C PHE A 84 12.01 -9.94 15.95
N VAL A 85 12.26 -11.25 15.91
CA VAL A 85 13.56 -11.80 15.47
C VAL A 85 13.85 -11.41 14.03
N ASN A 86 12.85 -11.43 13.14
CA ASN A 86 12.96 -10.97 11.76
C ASN A 86 11.77 -10.10 11.37
N VAL A 87 12.04 -9.02 10.63
CA VAL A 87 11.01 -8.21 9.97
C VAL A 87 11.22 -8.28 8.47
N VAL A 88 10.15 -8.52 7.71
CA VAL A 88 10.19 -8.63 6.26
C VAL A 88 9.32 -7.55 5.65
N LEU A 89 9.94 -6.62 4.93
CA LEU A 89 9.29 -5.54 4.22
C LEU A 89 9.05 -5.97 2.78
N VAL A 90 7.78 -6.05 2.38
CA VAL A 90 7.35 -6.52 1.06
C VAL A 90 6.78 -5.34 0.30
N ASP A 91 7.37 -5.05 -0.86
CA ASP A 91 6.90 -4.00 -1.76
C ASP A 91 7.45 -4.22 -3.17
N VAL A 92 6.84 -3.60 -4.18
CA VAL A 92 7.39 -3.54 -5.53
C VAL A 92 8.53 -2.52 -5.64
N ALA A 93 8.60 -1.54 -4.73
CA ALA A 93 9.61 -0.50 -4.70
C ALA A 93 10.14 -0.26 -3.27
N HIS A 94 11.47 -0.30 -3.12
CA HIS A 94 12.18 -0.04 -1.87
C HIS A 94 13.03 1.23 -2.00
N PRO A 95 12.59 2.38 -1.43
CA PRO A 95 13.35 3.62 -1.46
C PRO A 95 14.73 3.50 -0.79
N LEU A 96 15.70 4.30 -1.23
CA LEU A 96 17.07 4.25 -0.72
C LEU A 96 17.14 4.47 0.80
N GLU A 97 16.34 5.38 1.33
CA GLU A 97 16.26 5.69 2.75
C GLU A 97 15.73 4.51 3.56
N VAL A 98 14.71 3.82 3.06
CA VAL A 98 14.17 2.59 3.69
C VAL A 98 15.22 1.48 3.65
N ARG A 99 15.92 1.33 2.52
CA ARG A 99 17.02 0.35 2.40
C ARG A 99 18.14 0.59 3.41
N ARG A 100 18.54 1.86 3.59
CA ARG A 100 19.56 2.24 4.58
C ARG A 100 19.08 2.03 6.01
N ARG A 101 17.82 2.36 6.31
CA ARG A 101 17.21 2.15 7.63
C ARG A 101 17.14 0.65 7.97
N ALA A 102 16.66 -0.18 7.04
CA ALA A 102 16.63 -1.64 7.19
C ALA A 102 18.04 -2.23 7.44
N ALA A 103 19.04 -1.82 6.65
CA ALA A 103 20.41 -2.28 6.81
C ALA A 103 21.02 -1.97 8.19
N ARG A 104 20.66 -0.82 8.79
CA ARG A 104 21.13 -0.42 10.13
C ARG A 104 20.52 -1.26 11.26
N LEU A 105 19.35 -1.84 11.05
CA LEU A 105 18.63 -2.62 12.06
C LEU A 105 19.10 -4.08 12.11
N GLY A 106 19.76 -4.58 11.06
CA GLY A 106 20.40 -5.90 11.03
C GLY A 106 19.46 -7.10 10.91
N ASN A 107 18.19 -6.97 11.31
CA ASN A 107 17.17 -8.03 11.22
C ASN A 107 15.97 -7.68 10.33
N VAL A 108 16.10 -6.65 9.51
CA VAL A 108 15.07 -6.23 8.54
C VAL A 108 15.47 -6.66 7.13
N ARG A 109 14.67 -7.52 6.52
CA ARG A 109 14.84 -8.02 5.16
C ARG A 109 13.89 -7.29 4.22
N LEU A 110 14.37 -6.94 3.04
CA LEU A 110 13.57 -6.35 1.97
C LEU A 110 13.26 -7.43 0.94
N LEU A 111 11.99 -7.55 0.58
CA LEU A 111 11.54 -8.45 -0.47
C LEU A 111 10.84 -7.62 -1.56
N HIS A 112 11.35 -7.73 -2.79
CA HIS A 112 10.67 -7.23 -3.97
C HIS A 112 9.59 -8.22 -4.38
N ALA A 113 8.33 -7.85 -4.23
CA ALA A 113 7.22 -8.69 -4.65
C ALA A 113 6.03 -7.85 -5.13
N ASP A 114 5.36 -8.38 -6.15
CA ASP A 114 4.05 -7.92 -6.57
C ASP A 114 2.98 -8.59 -5.69
N LEU A 115 2.33 -7.79 -4.85
CA LEU A 115 1.29 -8.26 -3.94
C LEU A 115 0.01 -8.71 -4.65
N THR A 116 -0.17 -8.41 -5.93
CA THR A 116 -1.31 -8.91 -6.71
C THR A 116 -0.93 -10.11 -7.58
N GLY A 117 0.35 -10.26 -7.91
CA GLY A 117 0.86 -11.18 -8.92
C GLY A 117 0.42 -10.85 -10.35
N SER A 118 -0.14 -9.67 -10.59
CA SER A 118 -0.75 -9.31 -11.88
C SER A 118 0.15 -8.49 -12.80
N LEU A 119 1.26 -7.91 -12.34
CA LEU A 119 2.01 -6.92 -13.11
C LEU A 119 2.54 -7.45 -14.44
N SER A 120 2.99 -8.71 -14.50
CA SER A 120 3.41 -9.34 -15.77
C SER A 120 2.29 -9.38 -16.79
N ALA A 121 1.11 -9.80 -16.38
CA ALA A 121 -0.06 -9.92 -17.24
C ALA A 121 -0.61 -8.54 -17.64
N VAL A 122 -0.53 -7.54 -16.75
CA VAL A 122 -0.83 -6.14 -17.09
C VAL A 122 0.09 -5.65 -18.20
N LEU A 123 1.40 -5.91 -18.10
CA LEU A 123 2.36 -5.53 -19.15
C LEU A 123 2.10 -6.23 -20.47
N GLU A 124 1.74 -7.51 -20.45
CA GLU A 124 1.33 -8.24 -21.63
C GLU A 124 0.07 -7.61 -22.26
N SER A 125 -0.95 -7.31 -21.45
CA SER A 125 -2.18 -6.65 -21.89
C SER A 125 -1.92 -5.28 -22.53
N LEU A 126 -1.01 -4.49 -21.96
CA LEU A 126 -0.60 -3.20 -22.53
C LEU A 126 0.12 -3.35 -23.88
N LYS A 127 0.83 -4.46 -24.12
CA LYS A 127 1.50 -4.74 -25.40
C LYS A 127 0.55 -5.31 -26.45
N SER A 128 -0.24 -6.32 -26.09
CA SER A 128 -1.03 -7.12 -27.04
C SER A 128 -2.48 -6.66 -27.17
N GLY A 129 -3.06 -6.04 -26.13
CA GLY A 129 -4.47 -5.66 -26.06
C GLY A 129 -5.44 -6.83 -25.88
N VAL A 130 -4.95 -8.04 -25.58
CA VAL A 130 -5.74 -9.28 -25.78
C VAL A 130 -6.68 -9.64 -24.62
N ARG A 131 -6.35 -9.31 -23.35
CA ARG A 131 -7.27 -9.37 -22.18
C ARG A 131 -6.60 -8.91 -20.88
N LEU A 132 -7.40 -8.53 -19.88
CA LEU A 132 -6.93 -8.26 -18.51
C LEU A 132 -6.61 -9.56 -17.76
N PRO A 133 -5.69 -9.54 -16.77
CA PRO A 133 -5.49 -10.70 -15.91
C PRO A 133 -6.77 -11.05 -15.16
N ASN A 134 -7.12 -12.33 -15.19
CA ASN A 134 -8.23 -12.91 -14.44
C ASN A 134 -7.77 -13.76 -13.25
N ARG A 135 -6.46 -13.88 -13.07
CA ARG A 135 -5.84 -14.64 -11.97
C ARG A 135 -4.89 -13.74 -11.22
N PHE A 136 -5.14 -13.63 -9.93
CA PHE A 136 -4.34 -12.87 -8.98
C PHE A 136 -3.82 -13.85 -7.95
N VAL A 137 -2.51 -14.01 -7.89
CA VAL A 137 -1.85 -14.90 -6.94
C VAL A 137 -0.76 -14.08 -6.28
N PRO A 138 -1.06 -13.47 -5.12
CA PRO A 138 -0.05 -12.78 -4.34
C PRO A 138 1.14 -13.71 -4.07
N VAL A 139 2.35 -13.20 -4.24
CA VAL A 139 3.57 -13.96 -3.93
C VAL A 139 3.59 -14.23 -2.43
N ASP A 140 3.81 -15.49 -2.04
CA ASP A 140 4.10 -15.80 -0.64
C ASP A 140 5.47 -15.21 -0.27
N PRO A 141 5.53 -14.20 0.62
CA PRO A 141 6.79 -13.53 0.90
C PRO A 141 7.76 -14.42 1.67
N LEU A 142 7.29 -15.48 2.33
CA LEU A 142 8.12 -16.37 3.12
C LEU A 142 7.66 -17.83 3.00
N PRO A 143 7.93 -18.50 1.86
CA PRO A 143 7.57 -19.89 1.66
C PRO A 143 8.15 -20.78 2.76
N GLY A 144 7.28 -21.55 3.42
CA GLY A 144 7.66 -22.47 4.50
C GLY A 144 7.94 -21.81 5.86
N VAL A 145 7.68 -20.51 6.00
CA VAL A 145 7.75 -19.80 7.29
C VAL A 145 6.34 -19.37 7.69
N SER A 146 5.97 -19.63 8.94
CA SER A 146 4.72 -19.11 9.50
C SER A 146 5.00 -17.79 10.22
N PRO A 147 4.61 -16.63 9.66
CA PRO A 147 4.72 -15.36 10.38
C PRO A 147 3.85 -15.36 11.63
N ASP A 148 4.33 -14.70 12.68
CA ASP A 148 3.55 -14.43 13.88
C ASP A 148 2.56 -13.27 13.68
N ILE A 149 2.90 -12.35 12.76
CA ILE A 149 2.02 -11.30 12.29
C ILE A 149 2.25 -10.97 10.80
N THR A 150 1.14 -10.75 10.07
CA THR A 150 1.15 -10.13 8.74
C THR A 150 0.38 -8.81 8.75
N ILE A 151 1.02 -7.74 8.31
CA ILE A 151 0.46 -6.37 8.26
C ILE A 151 0.29 -5.97 6.80
N SER A 152 -0.91 -5.61 6.38
CA SER A 152 -1.17 -4.87 5.13
C SER A 152 -1.29 -3.39 5.46
N ALA A 153 -0.24 -2.61 5.21
CA ALA A 153 -0.13 -1.20 5.62
C ALA A 153 -0.59 -0.27 4.49
N ASN A 154 -1.86 0.18 4.52
CA ASN A 154 -2.46 1.12 3.56
C ASN A 154 -2.20 0.75 2.08
N ALA A 155 -2.19 -0.55 1.81
CA ALA A 155 -1.80 -1.11 0.51
C ALA A 155 -3.01 -1.44 -0.37
N LEU A 156 -4.10 -1.94 0.22
CA LEU A 156 -5.21 -2.58 -0.48
C LEU A 156 -5.80 -1.72 -1.60
N ALA A 157 -6.30 -0.52 -1.28
CA ALA A 157 -6.85 0.44 -2.25
C ALA A 157 -5.82 0.94 -3.28
N ARG A 158 -4.52 0.80 -3.00
CA ARG A 158 -3.43 1.22 -3.87
C ARG A 158 -3.02 0.16 -4.88
N LEU A 159 -3.28 -1.12 -4.59
CA LEU A 159 -2.88 -2.25 -5.44
C LEU A 159 -3.31 -2.08 -6.91
N PRO A 160 -4.58 -1.75 -7.22
CA PRO A 160 -4.99 -1.65 -8.61
C PRO A 160 -4.68 -0.29 -9.24
N LEU A 161 -4.39 0.76 -8.46
CA LEU A 161 -4.47 2.14 -8.92
C LEU A 161 -3.56 2.42 -10.12
N LEU A 162 -2.25 2.14 -10.00
CA LEU A 162 -1.30 2.44 -11.07
C LEU A 162 -1.45 1.50 -12.28
N PRO A 163 -1.64 0.17 -12.11
CA PRO A 163 -1.99 -0.70 -13.23
C PRO A 163 -3.25 -0.26 -13.97
N MET A 164 -4.31 0.09 -13.24
CA MET A 164 -5.58 0.53 -13.80
C MET A 164 -5.45 1.87 -14.54
N GLU A 165 -4.71 2.84 -14.00
CA GLU A 165 -4.40 4.11 -14.69
C GLU A 165 -3.73 3.86 -16.05
N ARG A 166 -2.77 2.93 -16.12
CA ARG A 166 -2.07 2.59 -17.37
C ARG A 166 -2.99 1.90 -18.37
N LEU A 167 -3.82 0.97 -17.90
CA LEU A 167 -4.78 0.26 -18.75
C LEU A 167 -5.88 1.19 -19.27
N TRP A 168 -6.37 2.11 -18.45
CA TRP A 168 -7.30 3.17 -18.84
C TRP A 168 -6.70 4.06 -19.92
N THR A 169 -5.48 4.55 -19.70
CA THR A 169 -4.77 5.43 -20.65
C THR A 169 -4.53 4.74 -22.00
N ALA A 170 -4.37 3.42 -22.02
CA ALA A 170 -4.22 2.67 -23.26
C ALA A 170 -5.50 2.63 -24.10
N GLY A 171 -6.68 2.90 -23.51
CA GLY A 171 -7.95 3.08 -24.22
C GLY A 171 -8.52 1.81 -24.86
N ARG A 172 -8.16 0.62 -24.35
CA ARG A 172 -8.56 -0.69 -24.92
C ARG A 172 -9.52 -1.49 -24.06
N HIS A 173 -9.82 -1.01 -22.86
CA HIS A 173 -10.67 -1.69 -21.87
C HIS A 173 -11.79 -0.76 -21.45
N SER A 174 -12.98 -1.32 -21.24
CA SER A 174 -14.12 -0.60 -20.70
C SER A 174 -13.94 -0.29 -19.20
N GLU A 175 -14.71 0.68 -18.70
CA GLU A 175 -14.75 1.01 -17.27
C GLU A 175 -15.10 -0.21 -16.41
N GLY A 176 -16.12 -0.98 -16.81
CA GLY A 176 -16.53 -2.19 -16.09
C GLY A 176 -15.45 -3.28 -16.03
N GLU A 177 -14.64 -3.43 -17.08
CA GLU A 177 -13.50 -4.36 -17.07
C GLU A 177 -12.39 -3.91 -16.11
N LEU A 178 -12.13 -2.61 -16.04
CA LEU A 178 -11.13 -2.03 -15.15
C LEU A 178 -11.54 -2.07 -13.69
N GLU A 179 -12.82 -1.79 -13.40
CA GLU A 179 -13.37 -1.98 -12.06
C GLU A 179 -13.34 -3.45 -11.63
N ALA A 180 -13.67 -4.38 -12.53
CA ALA A 180 -13.58 -5.81 -12.24
C ALA A 180 -12.13 -6.24 -11.96
N PHE A 181 -11.17 -5.72 -12.72
CA PHE A 181 -9.75 -5.91 -12.44
C PHE A 181 -9.38 -5.39 -11.05
N ALA A 182 -9.83 -4.19 -10.68
CA ALA A 182 -9.54 -3.60 -9.38
C ALA A 182 -10.11 -4.44 -8.23
N ARG A 183 -11.41 -4.80 -8.32
CA ARG A 183 -12.08 -5.67 -7.35
C ARG A 183 -11.36 -7.00 -7.17
N ASN A 184 -11.02 -7.67 -8.27
CA ASN A 184 -10.38 -8.98 -8.22
C ASN A 184 -8.98 -8.92 -7.60
N ALA A 185 -8.20 -7.88 -7.90
CA ALA A 185 -6.89 -7.67 -7.29
C ALA A 185 -6.97 -7.46 -5.78
N MET A 186 -7.92 -6.65 -5.32
CA MET A 186 -8.14 -6.36 -3.90
C MET A 186 -8.69 -7.57 -3.15
N GLN A 187 -9.68 -8.27 -3.71
CA GLN A 187 -10.24 -9.47 -3.11
C GLN A 187 -9.17 -10.55 -2.94
N ALA A 188 -8.35 -10.80 -3.96
CA ALA A 188 -7.27 -11.78 -3.86
C ALA A 188 -6.23 -11.44 -2.79
N HIS A 189 -5.96 -10.15 -2.55
CA HIS A 189 -5.08 -9.71 -1.46
C HIS A 189 -5.71 -9.91 -0.08
N LEU A 190 -7.02 -9.66 0.06
CA LEU A 190 -7.75 -9.94 1.29
C LEU A 190 -7.76 -11.45 1.59
N ASP A 191 -8.08 -12.28 0.60
CA ASP A 191 -8.06 -13.75 0.73
C ASP A 191 -6.66 -14.24 1.11
N TRP A 192 -5.63 -13.67 0.50
CA TRP A 192 -4.24 -13.96 0.86
C TRP A 192 -3.93 -13.57 2.30
N LEU A 193 -4.29 -12.36 2.73
CA LEU A 193 -4.06 -11.88 4.09
C LEU A 193 -4.80 -12.74 5.11
N GLU A 194 -6.06 -13.09 4.83
CA GLU A 194 -6.89 -13.94 5.67
C GLU A 194 -6.30 -15.35 5.80
N SER A 195 -5.71 -15.89 4.72
CA SER A 195 -5.08 -17.21 4.74
C SER A 195 -3.75 -17.27 5.51
N ARG A 196 -3.19 -16.12 5.97
CA ARG A 196 -1.92 -16.11 6.69
C ARG A 196 -2.09 -16.63 8.12
N PRO A 197 -1.09 -17.35 8.65
CA PRO A 197 -1.08 -17.73 10.06
C PRO A 197 -0.78 -16.51 10.95
N GLY A 198 -1.00 -16.69 12.25
CA GLY A 198 -0.71 -15.65 13.25
C GLY A 198 -1.72 -14.51 13.20
N VAL A 199 -1.30 -13.36 13.71
CA VAL A 199 -2.12 -12.15 13.73
C VAL A 199 -2.16 -11.52 12.34
N ARG A 200 -3.33 -11.06 11.89
CA ARG A 200 -3.48 -10.35 10.62
C ARG A 200 -3.93 -8.93 10.90
N CYS A 201 -3.23 -7.95 10.36
CA CYS A 201 -3.49 -6.53 10.57
C CYS A 201 -3.73 -5.87 9.22
N LEU A 202 -4.88 -5.24 9.05
CA LEU A 202 -5.24 -4.49 7.85
C LEU A 202 -5.44 -3.02 8.20
N LEU A 203 -4.72 -2.15 7.50
CA LEU A 203 -5.02 -0.72 7.42
C LEU A 203 -5.34 -0.41 5.96
N THR A 204 -6.48 0.24 5.70
CA THR A 204 -6.92 0.60 4.35
C THR A 204 -7.81 1.83 4.34
N GLU A 205 -7.81 2.55 3.22
CA GLU A 205 -8.80 3.56 2.92
C GLU A 205 -10.18 2.93 2.70
N LEU A 206 -11.20 3.47 3.38
CA LEU A 206 -12.60 3.11 3.27
C LEU A 206 -13.40 4.09 2.41
N ALA A 207 -12.93 5.34 2.32
CA ALA A 207 -13.52 6.37 1.48
C ALA A 207 -12.47 7.44 1.12
N TRP A 208 -12.59 8.00 -0.08
CA TRP A 208 -11.88 9.22 -0.48
C TRP A 208 -12.87 10.37 -0.55
N LEU A 209 -12.55 11.47 0.14
CA LEU A 209 -13.38 12.66 0.24
C LEU A 209 -12.68 13.84 -0.43
N GLY A 210 -13.40 14.53 -1.30
CA GLY A 210 -13.05 15.87 -1.78
C GLY A 210 -13.91 16.90 -1.05
N VAL A 211 -13.32 17.65 -0.12
CA VAL A 211 -14.04 18.59 0.76
C VAL A 211 -13.82 20.02 0.27
N ALA A 212 -14.89 20.69 -0.15
CA ALA A 212 -14.93 22.13 -0.43
C ALA A 212 -15.79 22.85 0.63
N ASP A 213 -15.90 24.17 0.54
CA ASP A 213 -16.58 24.97 1.57
C ASP A 213 -18.06 24.62 1.76
N ASN A 214 -18.75 24.21 0.68
CA ASN A 214 -20.18 23.91 0.68
C ASN A 214 -20.54 22.52 0.15
N GLU A 215 -19.54 21.68 -0.17
CA GLU A 215 -19.77 20.36 -0.77
C GLU A 215 -18.71 19.34 -0.34
N THR A 216 -19.14 18.09 -0.17
CA THR A 216 -18.25 16.95 0.02
C THR A 216 -18.57 15.90 -1.03
N MET A 217 -17.60 15.60 -1.89
CA MET A 217 -17.67 14.49 -2.83
C MET A 217 -17.05 13.25 -2.18
N MET A 218 -17.70 12.10 -2.32
CA MET A 218 -17.20 10.82 -1.79
C MET A 218 -16.99 9.82 -2.92
N SER A 219 -15.92 9.05 -2.85
CA SER A 219 -15.63 7.93 -3.74
C SER A 219 -15.24 6.70 -2.92
N ASP A 220 -15.64 5.53 -3.40
CA ASP A 220 -15.29 4.24 -2.80
C ASP A 220 -13.97 3.72 -3.42
N PRO A 221 -12.85 3.72 -2.67
CA PRO A 221 -11.57 3.24 -3.16
C PRO A 221 -11.49 1.71 -3.26
N LEU A 222 -12.43 0.99 -2.64
CA LEU A 222 -12.49 -0.47 -2.65
C LEU A 222 -13.33 -1.03 -3.79
N HIS A 223 -13.93 -0.16 -4.63
CA HIS A 223 -14.72 -0.56 -5.80
C HIS A 223 -15.83 -1.59 -5.44
N GLY A 224 -16.42 -1.50 -4.25
CA GLY A 224 -17.43 -2.43 -3.74
C GLY A 224 -16.89 -3.72 -3.11
N VAL A 225 -15.57 -3.90 -2.97
CA VAL A 225 -14.99 -5.01 -2.21
C VAL A 225 -15.29 -4.84 -0.73
N ALA A 226 -15.80 -5.89 -0.09
CA ALA A 226 -16.06 -5.90 1.33
C ALA A 226 -14.74 -6.04 2.11
N SER A 227 -14.37 -5.01 2.87
CA SER A 227 -13.30 -5.13 3.87
C SER A 227 -13.86 -5.63 5.21
N PRO A 228 -13.03 -6.28 6.06
CA PRO A 228 -13.37 -6.51 7.46
C PRO A 228 -13.85 -5.23 8.15
N ALA A 229 -14.78 -5.38 9.11
CA ALA A 229 -15.28 -4.24 9.85
C ALA A 229 -14.13 -3.56 10.63
N PRO A 230 -13.95 -2.23 10.51
CA PRO A 230 -12.89 -1.53 11.22
C PRO A 230 -13.17 -1.51 12.72
N GLN A 231 -12.16 -1.85 13.53
CA GLN A 231 -12.19 -1.64 14.97
C GLN A 231 -11.90 -0.19 15.31
N GLU A 232 -11.05 0.46 14.51
CA GLU A 232 -10.72 1.87 14.62
C GLU A 232 -10.88 2.55 13.26
N ARG A 233 -11.34 3.80 13.31
CA ARG A 233 -11.57 4.64 12.14
C ARG A 233 -11.15 6.07 12.44
N TRP A 234 -10.47 6.71 11.48
CA TRP A 234 -10.11 8.12 11.57
C TRP A 234 -10.01 8.76 10.19
N GLU A 235 -9.93 10.09 10.16
CA GLU A 235 -9.72 10.87 8.94
C GLU A 235 -8.25 11.23 8.79
N TRP A 236 -7.74 11.13 7.58
CA TRP A 236 -6.40 11.51 7.19
C TRP A 236 -6.49 12.66 6.17
N SER A 237 -6.02 13.85 6.58
CA SER A 237 -5.83 14.99 5.68
C SER A 237 -4.67 14.70 4.70
N TYR A 238 -4.96 13.94 3.64
CA TYR A 238 -4.00 13.43 2.66
C TYR A 238 -3.33 14.54 1.86
N ALA A 239 -4.12 15.44 1.28
CA ALA A 239 -3.62 16.56 0.49
C ALA A 239 -4.56 17.77 0.67
N PRO A 240 -4.37 18.55 1.74
CA PRO A 240 -5.04 19.83 1.92
C PRO A 240 -4.84 20.76 0.72
N ARG A 241 -5.82 21.61 0.44
CA ARG A 241 -5.72 22.61 -0.62
C ARG A 241 -4.51 23.53 -0.38
N PRO A 242 -3.73 23.88 -1.42
CA PRO A 242 -3.96 23.63 -2.83
C PRO A 242 -3.23 22.38 -3.40
N GLU A 243 -2.75 21.45 -2.56
CA GLU A 243 -1.80 20.39 -2.96
C GLU A 243 -2.31 19.52 -4.12
N ALA A 244 -3.53 18.98 -4.02
CA ALA A 244 -4.15 18.18 -5.08
C ALA A 244 -5.18 18.96 -5.90
N HIS A 245 -5.84 19.96 -5.29
CA HIS A 245 -6.83 20.81 -5.93
C HIS A 245 -6.85 22.19 -5.26
N PRO A 246 -7.00 23.30 -6.00
CA PRO A 246 -6.94 24.65 -5.42
C PRO A 246 -8.06 24.95 -4.41
N LEU A 247 -9.22 24.31 -4.56
CA LEU A 247 -10.43 24.61 -3.78
C LEU A 247 -10.93 23.43 -2.94
N ARG A 248 -10.22 22.31 -2.92
CA ARG A 248 -10.68 21.09 -2.23
C ARG A 248 -9.57 20.46 -1.43
N ASP A 249 -9.87 20.11 -0.19
CA ASP A 249 -9.03 19.23 0.61
C ASP A 249 -9.30 17.78 0.20
N VAL A 250 -8.24 16.99 0.08
CA VAL A 250 -8.36 15.54 -0.10
C VAL A 250 -8.20 14.88 1.26
N VAL A 251 -9.26 14.22 1.72
CA VAL A 251 -9.30 13.51 3.00
C VAL A 251 -9.58 12.03 2.73
N HIS A 252 -8.80 11.14 3.34
CA HIS A 252 -9.06 9.71 3.30
C HIS A 252 -9.64 9.27 4.63
N VAL A 253 -10.69 8.45 4.59
CA VAL A 253 -11.19 7.76 5.77
C VAL A 253 -10.46 6.45 5.89
N ILE A 254 -9.76 6.21 6.99
CA ILE A 254 -8.98 5.00 7.22
C ILE A 254 -9.74 4.05 8.15
N GLY A 255 -9.73 2.77 7.81
CA GLY A 255 -10.15 1.69 8.68
C GLY A 255 -8.96 0.84 9.10
N ALA A 256 -8.92 0.46 10.37
CA ALA A 256 -7.94 -0.47 10.90
C ALA A 256 -8.62 -1.65 11.60
N THR A 257 -8.17 -2.87 11.28
CA THR A 257 -8.70 -4.12 11.82
C THR A 257 -7.56 -5.10 12.10
N VAL A 258 -7.64 -5.81 13.22
CA VAL A 258 -6.83 -6.97 13.56
C VAL A 258 -7.71 -8.20 13.71
N PHE A 259 -7.29 -9.33 13.13
CA PHE A 259 -8.06 -10.58 13.12
C PHE A 259 -7.18 -11.83 13.00
#